data_AF-A0A7L1NAU4-F1
#
_entry.id   AF-A0A7L1NAU4-F1
#
_cell.length_a   1.000
_cell.length_b   1.000
_cell.length_c   1.000
_cell.angle_alpha   90.00
_cell.angle_beta   90.00
_cell.angle_gamma   90.00
#
_symmetry.space_group_name_H-M   'P 1'
#
loop_
_entity.id
_entity.type
_entity.pdbx_description
1 polymer ?
#
loop_
_entity_poly.entity_id
_entity_poly.type
_entity_poly.pdbx_seq_one_letter_code
_entity_poly.pdbx_strand_id
1 'polypeptide(L)'
;QDWEQRQEEDALLIERILLLLRNVLHVPPDPSEEQGVDGDASVHDRVLWALHISGMDDLLKFLASAQAEQQWALHVLEIISLMFRDQNPEELAALGQGPAAGEDTQELQILREREMAERRVRALQRPTRHSRFGGSYVLQGLKGIGDRDVVFHKGLHNVSQGYSHDLGKELRRVPRRRQA
;
A
#
# COMPACT_ATOMS: atom_id res chain seq x y z
N GLN A 1 -33.98 -23.40 25.96
CA GLN A 1 -34.39 -22.71 27.18
C GLN A 1 -35.25 -21.54 26.73
N ASP A 2 -36.49 -21.41 27.21
CA ASP A 2 -37.31 -20.25 26.86
C ASP A 2 -36.59 -18.97 27.28
N TRP A 3 -36.67 -17.92 26.45
CA TRP A 3 -36.07 -16.62 26.75
C TRP A 3 -36.60 -16.04 28.07
N GLU A 4 -37.84 -16.36 28.43
CA GLU A 4 -38.49 -16.02 29.71
C GLU A 4 -37.91 -16.75 30.93
N GLN A 5 -37.17 -17.84 30.71
CA GLN A 5 -36.63 -18.69 31.79
C GLN A 5 -35.13 -18.49 32.01
N ARG A 6 -34.47 -17.61 31.25
CA ARG A 6 -33.06 -17.28 31.48
C ARG A 6 -32.93 -16.50 32.78
N GLN A 7 -31.97 -16.91 33.61
CA GLN A 7 -31.62 -16.12 34.78
C GLN A 7 -30.90 -14.84 34.30
N GLU A 8 -30.99 -13.78 35.09
CA GLU A 8 -30.29 -12.51 34.81
C GLU A 8 -28.78 -12.74 34.63
N GLU A 9 -28.21 -13.67 35.39
CA GLU A 9 -26.81 -14.09 35.26
C GLU A 9 -26.48 -14.65 33.88
N ASP A 10 -27.35 -15.47 33.29
CA ASP A 10 -27.16 -16.02 31.94
C ASP A 10 -27.19 -14.92 30.88
N ALA A 11 -28.10 -13.95 31.04
CA ALA A 11 -28.18 -12.80 30.14
C ALA A 11 -26.91 -11.94 30.21
N LEU A 12 -26.42 -11.65 31.42
CA LEU A 12 -25.17 -10.92 31.63
C LEU A 12 -23.95 -11.68 31.07
N LEU A 13 -23.95 -13.01 31.17
CA LEU A 13 -22.89 -13.83 30.60
C LEU A 13 -22.86 -13.72 29.08
N ILE A 14 -24.03 -13.83 28.43
CA ILE A 14 -24.16 -13.66 26.97
C ILE A 14 -23.66 -12.27 26.56
N GLU A 15 -24.11 -11.22 27.25
CA GLU A 15 -23.68 -9.85 26.97
C GLU A 15 -22.16 -9.70 27.05
N ARG A 16 -21.54 -10.24 28.11
CA ARG A 16 -20.08 -10.19 28.29
C ARG A 16 -19.32 -10.94 27.19
N ILE A 17 -19.85 -12.08 26.74
CA ILE A 17 -19.26 -12.82 25.62
C ILE A 17 -19.31 -11.98 24.33
N LEU A 18 -20.46 -11.36 24.03
CA LEU A 18 -20.61 -10.50 22.86
C LEU A 18 -19.70 -9.27 22.93
N LEU A 19 -19.59 -8.63 24.10
CA LEU A 19 -18.68 -7.51 24.31
C LEU A 19 -17.21 -7.90 24.14
N LEU A 20 -16.82 -9.10 24.61
CA LEU A 20 -15.47 -9.61 24.40
C LEU A 20 -15.17 -9.81 22.91
N LEU A 21 -16.08 -10.47 22.19
CA LEU A 21 -15.96 -10.69 20.75
C LEU A 21 -15.82 -9.36 20.00
N ARG A 22 -16.71 -8.40 20.29
CA ARG A 22 -16.67 -7.05 19.75
C ARG A 22 -15.33 -6.38 20.04
N ASN A 23 -14.84 -6.44 21.27
CA ASN A 23 -13.59 -5.78 21.65
C ASN A 23 -12.36 -6.40 20.98
N VAL A 24 -12.33 -7.73 20.81
CA VAL A 24 -11.26 -8.42 20.07
C VAL A 24 -11.24 -7.97 18.61
N LEU A 25 -12.41 -7.94 17.95
CA LEU A 25 -12.53 -7.47 16.57
C LEU A 25 -12.28 -5.96 16.41
N HIS A 26 -12.48 -5.17 17.46
CA HIS A 26 -12.27 -3.72 17.44
C HIS A 26 -10.78 -3.33 17.53
N VAL A 27 -9.89 -4.24 17.92
CA VAL A 27 -8.46 -3.92 18.02
C VAL A 27 -7.95 -3.44 16.64
N PRO A 28 -7.35 -2.24 16.56
CA PRO A 28 -6.82 -1.73 15.30
C PRO A 28 -5.56 -2.52 14.91
N PRO A 29 -5.28 -2.67 13.61
CA PRO A 29 -4.05 -3.29 13.15
C PRO A 29 -2.82 -2.48 13.58
N ASP A 30 -1.74 -3.17 13.96
CA ASP A 30 -0.43 -2.56 14.24
C ASP A 30 0.47 -2.64 12.99
N PRO A 31 0.81 -1.51 12.35
CA PRO A 31 1.64 -1.48 11.14
C PRO A 31 3.03 -2.08 11.31
N SER A 32 3.52 -2.21 12.55
CA SER A 32 4.84 -2.77 12.85
C SER A 32 4.81 -4.30 12.97
N GLU A 33 3.69 -4.88 13.42
CA GLU A 33 3.50 -6.34 13.52
C GLU A 33 2.97 -6.95 12.22
N GLU A 34 2.26 -6.18 11.38
CA GLU A 34 1.76 -6.61 10.08
C GLU A 34 2.80 -6.58 8.94
N GLN A 35 4.05 -6.15 9.22
CA GLN A 35 5.19 -6.17 8.29
C GLN A 35 5.90 -7.53 8.20
N GLY A 36 5.22 -8.62 8.55
CA GLY A 36 5.72 -9.98 8.37
C GLY A 36 6.15 -10.21 6.92
N VAL A 37 7.34 -10.78 6.72
CA VAL A 37 7.99 -10.98 5.41
C VAL A 37 7.23 -11.99 4.52
N ASP A 38 6.31 -12.74 5.11
CA ASP A 38 5.42 -13.65 4.40
C ASP A 38 4.05 -13.00 4.39
N GLY A 39 3.49 -12.73 3.20
CA GLY A 39 2.17 -12.12 2.99
C GLY A 39 1.00 -13.02 3.44
N ASP A 40 1.12 -13.59 4.64
CA ASP A 40 0.09 -14.36 5.31
C ASP A 40 -1.09 -13.46 5.68
N ALA A 41 -2.28 -14.07 5.76
CA ALA A 41 -3.52 -13.46 6.20
C ALA A 41 -3.33 -12.53 7.41
N SER A 42 -4.01 -11.38 7.37
CA SER A 42 -3.96 -10.35 8.42
C SER A 42 -4.36 -10.90 9.78
N VAL A 43 -4.01 -10.21 10.88
CA VAL A 43 -4.45 -10.62 12.23
C VAL A 43 -5.99 -10.68 12.29
N HIS A 44 -6.66 -9.73 11.63
CA HIS A 44 -8.11 -9.70 11.50
C HIS A 44 -8.65 -10.96 10.81
N ASP A 45 -8.08 -11.34 9.66
CA ASP A 45 -8.50 -12.53 8.92
C ASP A 45 -8.30 -13.82 9.72
N ARG A 46 -7.21 -13.91 10.50
CA ARG A 46 -6.97 -15.05 11.39
C ARG A 46 -8.03 -15.15 12.48
N VAL A 47 -8.48 -14.03 13.03
CA VAL A 47 -9.58 -13.98 14.00
C VAL A 47 -10.89 -14.42 13.35
N LEU A 48 -11.21 -13.91 12.15
CA LEU A 48 -12.39 -14.32 11.40
C LEU A 48 -12.40 -15.83 11.10
N TRP A 49 -11.25 -16.36 10.71
CA TRP A 49 -11.08 -17.79 10.48
C TRP A 49 -11.31 -18.62 11.74
N ALA A 50 -10.79 -18.17 12.89
CA ALA A 50 -11.04 -18.81 14.19
C ALA A 50 -12.52 -18.77 14.58
N LEU A 51 -13.20 -17.64 14.36
CA LEU A 51 -14.64 -17.51 14.59
C LEU A 51 -15.43 -18.51 13.73
N HIS A 52 -15.09 -18.64 12.46
CA HIS A 52 -15.72 -19.58 11.55
C HIS A 52 -15.49 -21.04 11.97
N ILE A 53 -14.25 -21.43 12.27
CA ILE A 53 -13.95 -22.81 12.73
C ILE A 53 -14.70 -23.15 14.03
N SER A 54 -14.86 -22.16 14.92
CA SER A 54 -15.58 -22.36 16.19
C SER A 54 -17.11 -22.47 16.02
N GLY A 55 -17.65 -22.15 14.83
CA GLY A 55 -19.09 -22.06 14.58
C GLY A 55 -19.75 -20.81 15.20
N MET A 56 -18.95 -19.81 15.61
CA MET A 56 -19.45 -18.58 16.19
C MET A 56 -20.22 -17.73 15.17
N ASP A 57 -19.84 -17.80 13.90
CA ASP A 57 -20.56 -17.12 12.82
C ASP A 57 -22.00 -17.63 12.67
N ASP A 58 -22.24 -18.93 12.85
CA ASP A 58 -23.59 -19.50 12.83
C ASP A 58 -24.43 -19.07 14.05
N LEU A 59 -23.80 -18.95 15.23
CA LEU A 59 -24.46 -18.39 16.42
C LEU A 59 -24.83 -16.93 16.22
N LEU A 60 -23.94 -16.12 15.63
CA LEU A 60 -24.22 -14.72 15.31
C LEU A 60 -25.34 -14.59 14.27
N LYS A 61 -25.37 -15.45 13.24
CA LYS A 61 -26.49 -15.52 12.28
C LYS A 61 -27.81 -15.88 12.97
N PHE A 62 -27.79 -16.83 13.90
CA PHE A 62 -28.96 -17.17 14.71
C PHE A 62 -29.44 -15.97 15.54
N LEU A 63 -28.55 -15.33 16.30
CA LEU A 63 -28.90 -14.16 17.11
C LEU A 63 -29.44 -13.00 16.27
N ALA A 64 -28.91 -12.79 15.07
CA ALA A 64 -29.38 -11.76 14.14
C ALA A 64 -30.80 -12.03 13.57
N SER A 65 -31.19 -13.30 13.46
CA SER A 65 -32.45 -13.71 12.84
C SER A 65 -33.56 -14.06 13.84
N ALA A 66 -33.21 -14.37 15.09
CA ALA A 66 -34.15 -14.74 16.13
C ALA A 66 -34.83 -13.51 16.75
N GLN A 67 -36.14 -13.36 16.54
CA GLN A 67 -36.90 -12.24 17.11
C GLN A 67 -36.91 -12.24 18.65
N ALA A 68 -36.78 -13.41 19.28
CA ALA A 68 -36.66 -13.56 20.73
C ALA A 68 -35.33 -13.03 21.29
N GLU A 69 -34.32 -12.79 20.46
CA GLU A 69 -32.97 -12.36 20.86
C GLU A 69 -32.69 -10.89 20.51
N GLN A 70 -33.73 -10.11 20.16
CA GLN A 70 -33.60 -8.71 19.73
C GLN A 70 -32.84 -7.81 20.71
N GLN A 71 -32.83 -8.14 22.00
CA GLN A 71 -32.05 -7.43 23.01
C GLN A 71 -30.54 -7.37 22.71
N TRP A 72 -30.03 -8.31 21.90
CA TRP A 72 -28.63 -8.37 21.49
C TRP A 72 -28.36 -7.75 20.11
N ALA A 73 -29.39 -7.22 19.43
CA ALA A 73 -29.29 -6.80 18.03
C ALA A 73 -28.16 -5.78 17.77
N LEU A 74 -27.96 -4.82 18.69
CA LEU A 74 -26.89 -3.82 18.54
C LEU A 74 -25.49 -4.43 18.70
N HIS A 75 -25.32 -5.34 19.67
CA HIS A 75 -24.05 -6.05 19.85
C HIS A 75 -23.70 -6.88 18.59
N VAL A 76 -24.69 -7.61 18.07
CA VAL A 76 -24.52 -8.43 16.86
C VAL A 76 -24.22 -7.55 15.64
N LEU A 77 -24.92 -6.41 15.50
CA LEU A 77 -24.66 -5.46 14.42
C LEU A 77 -23.23 -4.89 14.49
N GLU A 78 -22.75 -4.50 15.66
CA GLU A 78 -21.37 -4.02 15.82
C GLU A 78 -20.36 -5.10 15.47
N ILE A 79 -20.57 -6.33 15.95
CA ILE A 79 -19.69 -7.47 15.64
C ILE A 79 -19.63 -7.71 14.14
N ILE A 80 -20.78 -7.83 13.46
CA ILE A 80 -20.83 -8.05 12.00
C ILE A 80 -20.18 -6.88 11.27
N SER A 81 -20.43 -5.64 11.68
CA SER A 81 -19.80 -4.47 11.08
C SER A 81 -18.27 -4.51 11.20
N LEU A 82 -17.75 -4.93 12.37
CA LEU A 82 -16.32 -5.11 12.58
C LEU A 82 -15.76 -6.30 11.79
N MET A 83 -16.52 -7.39 11.63
CA MET A 83 -16.09 -8.52 10.80
C MET A 83 -15.81 -8.10 9.36
N PHE A 84 -16.63 -7.20 8.80
CA PHE A 84 -16.51 -6.70 7.42
C PHE A 84 -15.75 -5.37 7.28
N ARG A 85 -15.09 -4.86 8.33
CA ARG A 85 -14.50 -3.51 8.34
C ARG A 85 -13.45 -3.27 7.23
N ASP A 86 -12.74 -4.31 6.83
CA ASP A 86 -11.65 -4.27 5.85
C ASP A 86 -12.09 -4.82 4.47
N GLN A 87 -13.39 -4.99 4.25
CA GLN A 87 -13.94 -5.60 3.03
C GLN A 87 -14.65 -4.56 2.14
N ASN A 88 -14.41 -4.66 0.83
CA ASN A 88 -15.16 -3.94 -0.18
C ASN A 88 -16.42 -4.75 -0.56
N PRO A 89 -17.64 -4.19 -0.40
CA PRO A 89 -18.87 -4.93 -0.67
C PRO A 89 -19.03 -5.33 -2.14
N GLU A 90 -18.55 -4.52 -3.10
CA GLU A 90 -18.60 -4.86 -4.52
C GLU A 90 -17.69 -6.05 -4.85
N GLU A 91 -16.45 -6.05 -4.32
CA GLU A 91 -15.49 -7.14 -4.51
C GLU A 91 -15.98 -8.44 -3.85
N LEU A 92 -16.54 -8.34 -2.64
CA LEU A 92 -17.09 -9.48 -1.92
C LEU A 92 -18.29 -10.11 -2.65
N ALA A 93 -19.16 -9.29 -3.24
CA ALA A 93 -20.28 -9.77 -4.02
C ALA A 93 -19.83 -10.47 -5.32
N ALA A 94 -18.77 -9.98 -5.96
CA ALA A 94 -18.19 -10.58 -7.15
C ALA A 94 -17.58 -11.97 -6.86
N LEU A 95 -16.89 -12.15 -5.73
CA LEU A 95 -16.33 -13.43 -5.30
C LEU A 95 -17.40 -14.55 -5.17
N GLY A 96 -18.62 -14.19 -4.75
CA GLY A 96 -19.74 -15.12 -4.61
C GLY A 96 -20.32 -15.62 -5.94
N GLN A 97 -20.00 -14.99 -7.06
CA GLN A 97 -20.47 -15.38 -8.40
C GLN A 97 -19.60 -16.48 -9.04
N GLY A 98 -18.55 -16.90 -8.33
CA GLY A 98 -17.55 -17.85 -8.81
C GLY A 98 -16.52 -17.15 -9.72
N PRO A 99 -15.25 -17.60 -9.71
CA PRO A 99 -14.24 -16.97 -10.54
C PRO A 99 -14.62 -17.15 -12.01
N ALA A 100 -14.90 -16.05 -12.71
CA ALA A 100 -14.71 -16.03 -14.13
C ALA A 100 -13.19 -16.11 -14.35
N ALA A 101 -12.63 -17.32 -14.37
CA ALA A 101 -11.19 -17.56 -14.47
C ALA A 101 -10.52 -16.87 -15.68
N GLY A 102 -11.32 -16.36 -16.64
CA GLY A 102 -10.87 -15.48 -17.72
C GLY A 102 -10.69 -14.00 -17.33
N GLU A 103 -11.50 -13.45 -16.42
CA GLU A 103 -11.48 -12.03 -16.05
C GLU A 103 -10.19 -11.67 -15.31
N ASP A 104 -9.81 -12.43 -14.28
CA ASP A 104 -8.52 -12.25 -13.57
C ASP A 104 -7.32 -12.30 -14.52
N THR A 105 -7.35 -13.20 -15.51
CA THR A 105 -6.25 -13.31 -16.49
C THR A 105 -6.22 -12.14 -17.47
N GLN A 106 -7.38 -11.56 -17.79
CA GLN A 106 -7.48 -10.38 -18.66
C GLN A 106 -7.04 -9.13 -17.92
N GLU A 107 -7.45 -8.95 -16.66
CA GLU A 107 -7.01 -7.83 -15.83
C GLU A 107 -5.49 -7.86 -15.61
N LEU A 108 -4.93 -9.04 -15.33
CA LEU A 108 -3.48 -9.21 -15.23
C LEU A 108 -2.76 -8.90 -16.55
N GLN A 109 -3.36 -9.23 -17.69
CA GLN A 109 -2.81 -8.88 -19.01
C GLN A 109 -2.84 -7.37 -19.23
N ILE A 110 -3.95 -6.69 -18.93
CA ILE A 110 -4.08 -5.24 -19.06
C ILE A 110 -3.07 -4.52 -18.15
N LEU A 111 -2.92 -4.96 -16.90
CA LEU A 111 -1.94 -4.41 -15.96
C LEU A 111 -0.50 -4.60 -16.47
N ARG A 112 -0.18 -5.80 -16.99
CA ARG A 112 1.13 -6.10 -17.58
C ARG A 112 1.41 -5.23 -18.81
N GLU A 113 0.42 -5.02 -19.68
CA GLU A 113 0.56 -4.16 -20.86
C GLU A 113 0.82 -2.70 -20.47
N ARG A 114 0.10 -2.19 -19.46
CA ARG A 114 0.31 -0.86 -18.90
C ARG A 114 1.71 -0.71 -18.32
N GLU A 115 2.16 -1.66 -17.50
CA GLU A 115 3.51 -1.65 -16.93
C GLU A 115 4.59 -1.68 -18.04
N MET A 116 4.40 -2.52 -19.06
CA MET A 116 5.32 -2.59 -20.21
C MET A 116 5.37 -1.29 -21.00
N ALA A 117 4.22 -0.61 -21.18
CA ALA A 117 4.15 0.70 -21.82
C ALA A 117 4.90 1.76 -20.99
N GLU A 118 4.66 1.81 -19.67
CA GLU A 118 5.36 2.72 -18.77
C GLU A 118 6.87 2.46 -18.76
N ARG A 119 7.30 1.19 -18.75
CA ARG A 119 8.71 0.79 -18.81
C ARG A 119 9.36 1.21 -20.13
N ARG A 120 8.65 1.10 -21.26
CA ARG A 120 9.13 1.58 -22.57
C ARG A 120 9.31 3.10 -22.57
N VAL A 121 8.34 3.85 -22.04
CA VAL A 121 8.44 5.32 -21.91
C VAL A 121 9.64 5.71 -21.04
N ARG A 122 9.82 5.06 -19.88
CA ARG A 122 11.00 5.29 -19.02
C ARG A 122 12.31 4.93 -19.71
N ALA A 123 12.33 3.88 -20.54
CA ALA A 123 13.52 3.51 -21.30
C ALA A 123 13.87 4.55 -22.37
N LEU A 124 12.88 5.15 -23.04
CA LEU A 124 13.10 6.24 -24.01
C LEU A 124 13.64 7.52 -23.35
N GLN A 125 13.26 7.79 -22.09
CA GLN A 125 13.79 8.92 -21.32
C GLN A 125 15.20 8.67 -20.78
N ARG A 126 15.66 7.41 -20.73
CA ARG A 126 17.00 7.08 -20.26
C ARG A 126 18.02 7.32 -21.37
N PRO A 127 19.14 8.00 -21.07
CA PRO A 127 20.23 8.11 -22.04
C PRO A 127 20.76 6.72 -22.38
N THR A 128 21.00 6.47 -23.66
CA THR A 128 21.52 5.19 -24.18
C THR A 128 22.95 4.89 -23.72
N ARG A 129 23.60 5.84 -23.04
CA ARG A 129 24.97 5.75 -22.57
C ARG A 129 25.03 5.98 -21.07
N HIS A 130 26.03 5.38 -20.44
CA HIS A 130 26.25 5.55 -19.00
C HIS A 130 26.51 7.04 -18.67
N SER A 131 26.15 7.45 -17.45
CA SER A 131 26.28 8.84 -16.98
C SER A 131 27.71 9.40 -17.08
N ARG A 132 28.72 8.52 -17.06
CA ARG A 132 30.14 8.87 -17.21
C ARG A 132 30.63 8.92 -18.66
N PHE A 133 29.77 8.68 -19.65
CA PHE A 133 30.14 8.76 -21.06
C PHE A 133 30.12 10.23 -21.49
N GLY A 134 31.16 10.95 -21.09
CA GLY A 134 31.47 12.27 -21.58
C GLY A 134 32.23 12.14 -22.89
N GLY A 135 31.54 12.18 -24.02
CA GLY A 135 32.22 12.41 -25.30
C GLY A 135 33.13 13.64 -25.18
N SER A 136 34.26 13.63 -25.90
CA SER A 136 35.17 14.78 -25.94
C SER A 136 34.89 15.58 -27.20
N TYR A 137 34.58 16.86 -27.05
CA TYR A 137 34.26 17.78 -28.13
C TYR A 137 35.28 18.93 -28.15
N VAL A 138 35.57 19.49 -29.31
CA VAL A 138 36.38 20.71 -29.45
C VAL A 138 35.44 21.88 -29.71
N LEU A 139 35.43 22.87 -28.81
CA LEU A 139 34.63 24.08 -28.95
C LEU A 139 35.39 25.11 -29.78
N GLN A 140 35.06 25.19 -31.07
CA GLN A 140 35.66 26.15 -31.99
C GLN A 140 35.30 27.59 -31.62
N GLY A 141 36.28 28.50 -31.71
CA GLY A 141 36.09 29.93 -31.41
C GLY A 141 36.18 30.29 -29.92
N LEU A 142 36.30 29.32 -29.02
CA LEU A 142 36.55 29.55 -27.61
C LEU A 142 37.99 29.16 -27.27
N LYS A 143 38.83 30.18 -27.03
CA LYS A 143 40.26 30.03 -26.80
C LYS A 143 40.53 29.66 -25.33
N GLY A 144 41.23 28.55 -25.15
CA GLY A 144 41.74 28.07 -23.86
C GLY A 144 43.15 28.59 -23.58
N ILE A 145 43.86 27.88 -22.70
CA ILE A 145 45.24 28.22 -22.34
C ILE A 145 46.14 27.98 -23.56
N GLY A 146 46.87 29.02 -23.97
CA GLY A 146 47.80 28.95 -25.10
C GLY A 146 47.16 29.08 -26.49
N ASP A 147 46.01 29.78 -26.59
CA ASP A 147 45.32 30.13 -27.86
C ASP A 147 44.82 28.93 -28.70
N ARG A 148 44.72 27.76 -28.04
CA ARG A 148 44.10 26.54 -28.60
C ARG A 148 42.63 26.50 -28.26
N ASP A 149 41.85 25.86 -29.11
CA ASP A 149 40.41 25.66 -28.86
C ASP A 149 40.18 24.73 -27.66
N VAL A 150 39.11 24.97 -26.89
CA VAL A 150 38.84 24.24 -25.65
C VAL A 150 38.30 22.84 -25.92
N VAL A 151 38.85 21.84 -25.21
CA VAL A 151 38.32 20.47 -25.17
C VAL A 151 37.28 20.35 -24.05
N PHE A 152 36.08 19.88 -24.38
CA PHE A 152 34.94 19.73 -23.47
C PHE A 152 34.55 18.27 -23.31
N HIS A 153 34.46 17.80 -22.05
CA HIS A 153 34.26 16.37 -21.72
C HIS A 153 32.87 16.06 -21.15
N LYS A 154 31.89 16.97 -21.28
CA LYS A 154 30.49 16.72 -20.87
C LYS A 154 29.58 16.67 -22.10
N GLY A 155 28.36 16.14 -21.92
CA GLY A 155 27.36 16.11 -23.01
C GLY A 155 27.04 17.52 -23.51
N LEU A 156 26.77 17.65 -24.82
CA LEU A 156 26.54 18.93 -25.52
C LEU A 156 25.47 19.83 -24.88
N HIS A 157 24.44 19.23 -24.26
CA HIS A 157 23.41 19.97 -23.52
C HIS A 157 23.96 20.80 -22.34
N ASN A 158 25.12 20.44 -21.80
CA ASN A 158 25.78 21.21 -20.73
C ASN A 158 26.56 22.43 -21.27
N VAL A 159 26.85 22.46 -22.57
CA VAL A 159 27.51 23.62 -23.20
C VAL A 159 26.51 24.79 -23.28
N SER A 160 25.28 24.50 -23.71
CA SER A 160 24.21 25.51 -23.84
C SER A 160 23.69 26.02 -22.49
N GLN A 161 23.81 25.22 -21.42
CA GLN A 161 23.43 25.61 -20.06
C GLN A 161 24.45 26.53 -19.35
N GLY A 162 25.58 26.83 -20.00
CA GLY A 162 26.59 27.78 -19.51
C GLY A 162 27.95 27.12 -19.31
N TYR A 163 28.81 27.25 -20.33
CA TYR A 163 30.23 26.92 -20.19
C TYR A 163 30.95 27.96 -19.31
N SER A 164 31.77 27.49 -18.36
CA SER A 164 32.71 28.31 -17.58
C SER A 164 34.07 27.65 -17.53
N HIS A 165 35.15 28.44 -17.60
CA HIS A 165 36.52 27.94 -17.45
C HIS A 165 36.82 27.39 -16.05
N ASP A 166 35.93 27.64 -15.09
CA ASP A 166 36.03 27.11 -13.72
C ASP A 166 35.19 25.84 -13.50
N LEU A 167 34.55 25.30 -14.56
CA LEU A 167 33.81 24.05 -14.47
C LEU A 167 34.72 22.90 -13.97
N GLY A 168 34.40 22.37 -12.79
CA GLY A 168 35.14 21.27 -12.17
C GLY A 168 36.30 21.69 -11.28
N LYS A 169 36.58 23.00 -11.14
CA LYS A 169 37.48 23.49 -10.09
C LYS A 169 36.77 23.41 -8.74
N GLU A 170 37.51 23.01 -7.70
CA GLU A 170 36.96 23.03 -6.34
C GLU A 170 36.60 24.46 -5.95
N LEU A 171 35.33 24.70 -5.63
CA LEU A 171 34.88 25.99 -5.11
C LEU A 171 35.46 26.18 -3.71
N ARG A 172 36.15 27.30 -3.49
CA ARG A 172 36.65 27.68 -2.17
C ARG A 172 35.46 27.81 -1.22
N ARG A 173 35.41 26.96 -0.18
CA ARG A 173 34.34 27.01 0.83
C ARG A 173 34.39 28.36 1.54
N VAL A 174 33.32 29.16 1.37
CA VAL A 174 33.13 30.42 2.10
C VAL A 174 32.34 30.10 3.38
N PRO A 175 32.77 30.58 4.57
CA PRO A 175 32.01 30.38 5.80
C PRO A 175 30.60 30.96 5.65
N ARG A 176 29.57 30.15 5.92
CA ARG A 176 28.17 30.59 5.87
C ARG A 176 27.90 31.51 7.06
N ARG A 177 27.51 32.75 6.81
CA ARG A 177 27.18 33.75 7.85
C ARG A 177 26.02 33.20 8.69
N ARG A 178 26.25 32.94 9.98
CA ARG A 178 25.16 32.63 10.93
C ARG A 178 24.39 33.92 11.15
N GLN A 179 23.12 33.96 10.73
CA GLN A 179 22.21 35.00 11.18
C GLN A 179 21.78 34.62 12.60
N ALA A 180 21.98 35.54 13.54
CA ALA A 180 21.53 35.45 14.93
C ALA A 180 20.08 35.91 15.02
#